data_AF-A0A412T0M0-F1
#
_entry.id   AF-A0A412T0M0-F1
#
_cell.length_a   1.000
_cell.length_b   1.000
_cell.length_c   1.000
_cell.angle_alpha   90.00
_cell.angle_beta   90.00
_cell.angle_gamma   90.00
#
_symmetry.space_group_name_H-M   'P 1'
#
loop_
_entity.id
_entity.type
_entity.pdbx_description
1 polymer ?
#
loop_
_entity_poly.entity_id
_entity_poly.type
_entity_poly.pdbx_seq_one_letter_code
_entity_poly.pdbx_strand_id
1 'polypeptide(L)'
;MAIHIVEEANRCLGCKKAFCQLKGCPVQTPIPQVIDLFKQRRLEEAGELLFQNNPMSAVCSMICNHSGQCEGACIQGRKGAPVHFSSIENYISTAYLDRREWKPAPSCGKQVAVVGSGPAGITVAIKMAQLGCAVTVFEQRPEIGGVLEYGIPEFRLPRALVQKYRHVMCSLGVRVRPSTTIGGALHIDDLLRDGYDAVFVGTGTWRARKLGIPGESRGNVLFGIDYLVDPTSVAIGQNVAVIGAGNVAMDVARTALRSGARKVTVYARSRHISAIDDEVELTELDGAEIVRGKAICAIDDNGPVFETAIFDEGDNVVGYEEELDHVPADTVVIAASQVPKDKLVLTTGGLETDHRGLLSVDECGMTTVPGVFAAGDVVNGPLTVVHAVAGAKLAVEGMTSYLGL
;
A
#
# COMPACT_ATOMS: atom_id res chain seq x y z
N MET A 1 -4.55 26.73 7.90
CA MET A 1 -4.81 27.58 6.72
C MET A 1 -4.74 26.67 5.49
N ALA A 2 -5.74 26.67 4.61
CA ALA A 2 -5.65 25.87 3.39
C ALA A 2 -4.50 26.40 2.52
N ILE A 3 -3.67 25.51 1.99
CA ILE A 3 -2.59 25.89 1.07
C ILE A 3 -3.23 26.51 -0.17
N HIS A 4 -2.82 27.73 -0.52
CA HIS A 4 -3.26 28.34 -1.77
C HIS A 4 -2.45 27.72 -2.92
N ILE A 5 -3.01 26.70 -3.56
CA ILE A 5 -2.31 25.79 -4.50
C ILE A 5 -1.57 26.53 -5.62
N VAL A 6 -2.11 27.66 -6.10
CA VAL A 6 -1.44 28.49 -7.14
C VAL A 6 -0.18 29.17 -6.60
N GLU A 7 -0.22 29.70 -5.38
CA GLU A 7 0.96 30.28 -4.73
C GLU A 7 2.01 29.19 -4.44
N GLU A 8 1.54 28.02 -3.99
CA GLU A 8 2.41 26.87 -3.73
C GLU A 8 3.13 26.41 -5.00
N ALA A 9 2.41 26.29 -6.12
CA ALA A 9 3.00 25.99 -7.42
C ALA A 9 4.06 27.04 -7.80
N ASN A 10 3.82 28.33 -7.54
CA ASN A 10 4.76 29.41 -7.83
C ASN A 10 6.08 29.32 -7.06
N ARG A 11 6.12 28.61 -5.92
CA ARG A 11 7.37 28.35 -5.18
C ARG A 11 8.29 27.34 -5.88
N CYS A 12 7.77 26.54 -6.81
CA CYS A 12 8.58 25.61 -7.58
C CYS A 12 9.60 26.32 -8.47
N LEU A 13 10.87 25.93 -8.33
CA LEU A 13 12.01 26.50 -9.05
C LEU A 13 12.16 26.06 -10.51
N GLY A 14 11.40 25.03 -10.96
CA GLY A 14 11.63 24.44 -12.28
C GLY A 14 13.04 23.84 -12.42
N CYS A 15 13.51 23.12 -11.41
CA CYS A 15 14.89 22.62 -11.34
C CYS A 15 15.26 21.75 -12.56
N LYS A 16 16.36 22.07 -13.25
CA LYS A 16 16.90 21.22 -14.35
C LYS A 16 17.26 19.81 -13.90
N LYS A 17 17.86 19.68 -12.71
CA LYS A 17 18.08 18.39 -12.03
C LYS A 17 17.09 18.29 -10.87
N ALA A 18 15.88 17.82 -11.17
CA ALA A 18 14.79 17.77 -10.20
C ALA A 18 14.94 16.56 -9.26
N PHE A 19 15.56 16.76 -8.09
CA PHE A 19 15.72 15.67 -7.11
C PHE A 19 14.39 15.11 -6.59
N CYS A 20 13.33 15.92 -6.52
CA CYS A 20 11.99 15.44 -6.21
C CYS A 20 11.52 14.32 -7.16
N GLN A 21 11.88 14.40 -8.45
CA GLN A 21 11.60 13.38 -9.46
C GLN A 21 12.66 12.26 -9.43
N LEU A 22 13.93 12.62 -9.57
CA LEU A 22 15.02 11.68 -9.84
C LEU A 22 15.45 10.85 -8.64
N LYS A 23 15.24 11.38 -7.42
CA LYS A 23 15.65 10.73 -6.16
C LYS A 23 14.48 10.48 -5.23
N GLY A 24 13.51 11.40 -5.21
CA GLY A 24 12.41 11.37 -4.26
C GLY A 24 11.22 10.49 -4.68
N CYS A 25 10.94 10.37 -5.98
CA CYS A 25 9.72 9.71 -6.46
C CYS A 25 10.03 8.31 -7.04
N PRO A 26 9.54 7.21 -6.45
CA PRO A 26 9.80 5.86 -6.96
C PRO A 26 9.30 5.62 -8.39
N VAL A 27 8.23 6.31 -8.81
CA VAL A 27 7.69 6.26 -10.19
C VAL A 27 8.20 7.40 -11.08
N GLN A 28 9.19 8.16 -10.60
CA GLN A 28 9.84 9.26 -11.32
C GLN A 28 8.87 10.26 -11.96
N THR A 29 7.80 10.64 -11.24
CA THR A 29 6.82 11.63 -11.70
C THR A 29 7.52 12.90 -12.18
N PRO A 30 7.19 13.43 -13.38
CA PRO A 30 7.81 14.63 -13.94
C PRO A 30 7.30 15.91 -13.27
N ILE A 31 7.57 16.05 -11.96
CA ILE A 31 7.03 17.08 -11.06
C ILE A 31 7.20 18.50 -11.61
N PRO A 32 8.40 18.95 -12.07
CA PRO A 32 8.54 20.31 -12.59
C PRO A 32 7.68 20.57 -13.83
N GLN A 33 7.56 19.57 -14.71
CA GLN A 33 6.78 19.68 -15.95
C GLN A 33 5.28 19.73 -15.64
N VAL A 34 4.81 18.89 -14.70
CA VAL A 34 3.42 18.92 -14.23
C VAL A 34 3.08 20.28 -13.62
N ILE A 35 3.95 20.82 -12.77
CA ILE A 35 3.74 22.14 -12.16
C ILE A 35 3.77 23.26 -13.22
N ASP A 36 4.63 23.16 -14.24
CA ASP A 36 4.69 24.13 -15.33
C ASP A 36 3.39 24.14 -16.17
N LEU A 37 2.88 22.96 -16.54
CA LEU A 37 1.58 22.82 -17.20
C LEU A 37 0.44 23.40 -16.34
N PHE A 38 0.46 23.14 -15.03
CA PHE A 38 -0.51 23.69 -14.09
C PHE A 38 -0.47 25.23 -14.04
N LYS A 39 0.73 25.84 -13.99
CA LYS A 39 0.92 27.29 -14.02
C LYS A 39 0.40 27.91 -15.33
N GLN A 40 0.57 27.20 -16.45
CA GLN A 40 0.06 27.60 -17.77
C GLN A 40 -1.44 27.38 -17.94
N ARG A 41 -2.17 26.96 -16.90
CA ARG A 41 -3.61 26.63 -16.93
C ARG A 41 -3.95 25.44 -17.84
N ARG A 42 -2.98 24.60 -18.17
CA ARG A 42 -3.13 23.38 -18.99
C ARG A 42 -3.42 22.18 -18.09
N LEU A 43 -4.54 22.25 -17.36
CA LEU A 43 -4.88 21.29 -16.31
C LEU A 43 -5.11 19.86 -16.85
N GLU A 44 -5.77 19.74 -18.00
CA GLU A 44 -6.03 18.43 -18.60
C GLU A 44 -4.74 17.73 -19.02
N GLU A 45 -3.79 18.46 -19.63
CA GLU A 45 -2.50 17.91 -20.03
C GLU A 45 -1.63 17.53 -18.83
N ALA A 46 -1.68 18.33 -17.75
CA ALA A 46 -1.00 18.00 -16.50
C ALA A 46 -1.58 16.71 -15.88
N GLY A 47 -2.90 16.56 -15.90
CA GLY A 47 -3.60 15.37 -15.42
C GLY A 47 -3.30 14.13 -16.27
N GLU A 48 -3.31 14.26 -17.59
CA GLU A 48 -2.92 13.19 -18.51
C GLU A 48 -1.47 12.75 -18.24
N LEU A 49 -0.53 13.69 -18.09
CA LEU A 49 0.86 13.39 -17.80
C LEU A 49 1.02 12.62 -16.48
N LEU A 50 0.30 13.04 -15.43
CA LEU A 50 0.28 12.34 -14.15
C LEU A 50 -0.31 10.94 -14.27
N PHE A 51 -1.48 10.81 -14.90
CA PHE A 51 -2.20 9.54 -15.03
C PHE A 51 -1.42 8.54 -15.89
N GLN A 52 -0.83 9.00 -16.99
CA GLN A 52 0.01 8.15 -17.83
C GLN A 52 1.28 7.70 -17.11
N ASN A 53 1.88 8.54 -16.26
CA ASN A 53 3.01 8.11 -15.45
C ASN A 53 2.61 7.16 -14.31
N ASN A 54 1.52 7.48 -13.61
CA ASN A 54 1.01 6.81 -12.43
C ASN A 54 -0.53 6.90 -12.41
N PRO A 55 -1.26 5.85 -12.83
CA PRO A 55 -2.71 5.83 -12.75
C PRO A 55 -3.24 6.10 -11.34
N MET A 56 -2.46 5.74 -10.31
CA MET A 56 -2.80 5.93 -8.89
C MET A 56 -2.39 7.30 -8.33
N SER A 57 -2.04 8.29 -9.17
CA SER A 57 -1.56 9.61 -8.72
C SER A 57 -2.50 10.30 -7.72
N ALA A 58 -3.82 10.21 -7.91
CA ALA A 58 -4.78 10.78 -6.96
C ALA A 58 -4.69 10.13 -5.57
N VAL A 59 -4.45 8.82 -5.50
CA VAL A 59 -4.24 8.10 -4.23
C VAL A 59 -2.88 8.45 -3.65
N CYS A 60 -1.81 8.36 -4.45
CA CYS A 60 -0.44 8.66 -4.02
C CYS A 60 -0.33 10.08 -3.43
N SER A 61 -1.02 11.06 -4.01
CA SER A 61 -1.04 12.44 -3.52
C SER A 61 -1.56 12.61 -2.08
N MET A 62 -2.29 11.61 -1.56
CA MET A 62 -2.85 11.65 -0.20
C MET A 62 -2.02 10.86 0.82
N ILE A 63 -1.42 9.73 0.41
CA ILE A 63 -0.89 8.73 1.35
C ILE A 63 0.58 8.37 1.15
N CYS A 64 1.28 8.95 0.16
CA CYS A 64 2.72 8.76 0.05
C CYS A 64 3.45 9.38 1.25
N ASN A 65 4.64 8.84 1.55
CA ASN A 65 5.57 9.44 2.51
C ASN A 65 6.25 10.67 1.87
N HIS A 66 5.50 11.75 1.64
CA HIS A 66 5.98 12.91 0.89
C HIS A 66 7.24 13.52 1.52
N SER A 67 7.29 13.62 2.85
CA SER A 67 8.43 14.10 3.63
C SER A 67 9.68 13.22 3.48
N GLY A 68 9.51 11.90 3.37
CA GLY A 68 10.59 10.96 3.04
C GLY A 68 10.88 10.79 1.53
N GLN A 69 10.12 11.46 0.65
CA GLN A 69 10.13 11.22 -0.80
C GLN A 69 10.28 12.53 -1.58
N CYS A 70 9.31 12.87 -2.44
CA CYS A 70 9.42 13.95 -3.41
C CYS A 70 9.54 15.33 -2.74
N GLU A 71 8.83 15.57 -1.64
CA GLU A 71 8.90 16.83 -0.90
C GLU A 71 10.18 16.91 -0.07
N GLY A 72 10.58 15.81 0.59
CA GLY A 72 11.87 15.70 1.29
C GLY A 72 13.08 15.92 0.40
N ALA A 73 13.01 15.46 -0.85
CA ALA A 73 14.07 15.65 -1.84
C ALA A 73 14.02 17.02 -2.54
N CYS A 74 13.03 17.88 -2.23
CA CYS A 74 12.86 19.16 -2.90
C CYS A 74 14.01 20.12 -2.55
N ILE A 75 14.64 20.71 -3.58
CA ILE A 75 15.79 21.62 -3.40
C ILE A 75 15.41 22.87 -2.58
N GLN A 76 14.17 23.34 -2.71
CA GLN A 76 13.62 24.44 -1.89
C GLN A 76 13.66 24.13 -0.39
N GLY A 77 13.48 22.85 -0.02
CA GLY A 77 13.50 22.37 1.36
C GLY A 77 14.85 22.54 2.09
N ARG A 78 15.95 22.84 1.37
CA ARG A 78 17.28 23.00 1.97
C ARG A 78 17.45 24.28 2.79
N LYS A 79 16.72 25.35 2.44
CA LYS A 79 16.84 26.68 3.06
C LYS A 79 15.49 27.26 3.49
N GLY A 80 14.41 26.50 3.31
CA GLY A 80 13.05 26.91 3.61
C GLY A 80 12.14 25.70 3.56
N ALA A 81 10.83 25.91 3.45
CA ALA A 81 9.90 24.81 3.28
C ALA A 81 10.00 24.20 1.86
N PRO A 82 9.84 22.88 1.72
CA PRO A 82 9.71 22.25 0.40
C PRO A 82 8.44 22.74 -0.30
N VAL A 83 8.34 22.43 -1.60
CA VAL A 83 7.10 22.60 -2.35
C VAL A 83 6.18 21.42 -2.02
N HIS A 84 4.96 21.70 -1.56
CA HIS A 84 3.92 20.72 -1.27
C HIS A 84 3.30 20.19 -2.56
N PHE A 85 4.09 19.41 -3.30
CA PHE A 85 3.64 18.81 -4.55
C PHE A 85 2.43 17.89 -4.35
N SER A 86 2.32 17.21 -3.21
CA SER A 86 1.16 16.41 -2.83
C SER A 86 -0.17 17.15 -3.03
N SER A 87 -0.25 18.40 -2.57
CA SER A 87 -1.44 19.24 -2.68
C SER A 87 -1.75 19.64 -4.12
N ILE A 88 -0.72 19.88 -4.93
CA ILE A 88 -0.84 20.21 -6.36
C ILE A 88 -1.28 18.96 -7.14
N GLU A 89 -0.61 17.83 -6.91
CA GLU A 89 -0.92 16.52 -7.50
C GLU A 89 -2.35 16.12 -7.17
N ASN A 90 -2.77 16.29 -5.92
CA ASN A 90 -4.12 15.98 -5.49
C ASN A 90 -5.18 16.75 -6.29
N TYR A 91 -5.01 18.08 -6.40
CA TYR A 91 -5.94 18.91 -7.15
C TYR A 91 -6.00 18.52 -8.63
N ILE A 92 -4.84 18.31 -9.26
CA ILE A 92 -4.78 17.97 -10.69
C ILE A 92 -5.38 16.58 -10.92
N SER A 93 -4.93 15.56 -10.19
CA SER A 93 -5.31 14.18 -10.42
C SER A 93 -6.76 13.89 -10.07
N THR A 94 -7.29 14.48 -8.99
CA THR A 94 -8.73 14.33 -8.67
C THR A 94 -9.62 14.99 -9.72
N ALA A 95 -9.28 16.22 -10.14
CA ALA A 95 -10.02 16.91 -11.21
C ALA A 95 -9.95 16.17 -12.55
N TYR A 96 -8.80 15.58 -12.87
CA TYR A 96 -8.63 14.78 -14.09
C TYR A 96 -9.47 13.51 -14.04
N LEU A 97 -9.44 12.75 -12.95
CA LEU A 97 -10.28 11.55 -12.79
C LEU A 97 -11.78 11.86 -12.93
N ASP A 98 -12.23 13.01 -12.43
CA ASP A 98 -13.65 13.39 -12.43
C ASP A 98 -14.17 13.90 -13.78
N ARG A 99 -13.29 14.47 -14.62
CA ARG A 99 -13.69 15.13 -15.87
C ARG A 99 -13.34 14.33 -17.12
N ARG A 100 -12.37 13.43 -17.03
CA ARG A 100 -11.91 12.64 -18.17
C ARG A 100 -13.01 11.68 -18.62
N GLU A 101 -13.33 11.72 -19.90
CA GLU A 101 -14.11 10.64 -20.52
C GLU A 101 -13.22 9.43 -20.78
N TRP A 102 -13.60 8.29 -20.23
CA TRP A 102 -12.91 7.02 -20.41
C TRP A 102 -13.59 6.21 -21.50
N LYS A 103 -12.83 5.80 -22.51
CA LYS A 103 -13.32 5.02 -23.64
C LYS A 103 -12.40 3.83 -23.89
N PRO A 104 -12.93 2.63 -24.20
CA PRO A 104 -12.11 1.49 -24.55
C PRO A 104 -11.23 1.78 -25.77
N ALA A 105 -10.00 1.28 -25.75
CA ALA A 105 -9.12 1.30 -26.92
C ALA A 105 -9.58 0.26 -27.96
N PRO A 106 -9.23 0.42 -29.25
CA PRO A 106 -9.41 -0.63 -30.25
C PRO A 106 -8.78 -1.95 -29.78
N SER A 107 -9.49 -3.05 -29.98
CA SER A 107 -9.04 -4.37 -29.53
C SER A 107 -7.68 -4.73 -30.12
N CYS A 108 -6.73 -5.12 -29.26
CA CYS A 108 -5.45 -5.70 -29.69
C CYS A 108 -5.52 -7.23 -29.87
N GLY A 109 -6.67 -7.84 -29.57
CA GLY A 109 -6.89 -9.28 -29.73
C GLY A 109 -6.30 -10.15 -28.62
N LYS A 110 -5.74 -9.55 -27.55
CA LYS A 110 -5.16 -10.26 -26.41
C LYS A 110 -6.08 -10.22 -25.19
N GLN A 111 -6.08 -11.30 -24.41
CA GLN A 111 -6.83 -11.46 -23.17
C GLN A 111 -5.89 -11.53 -21.96
N VAL A 112 -6.16 -10.71 -20.94
CA VAL A 112 -5.31 -10.61 -19.75
C VAL A 112 -6.15 -10.84 -18.48
N ALA A 113 -5.69 -11.75 -17.63
CA ALA A 113 -6.25 -11.92 -16.29
C ALA A 113 -5.40 -11.16 -15.27
N VAL A 114 -6.05 -10.45 -14.34
CA VAL A 114 -5.40 -9.73 -13.24
C VAL A 114 -5.92 -10.30 -11.93
N VAL A 115 -5.05 -10.92 -11.14
CA VAL A 115 -5.39 -11.56 -9.86
C VAL A 115 -5.04 -10.61 -8.71
N GLY A 116 -6.07 -10.05 -8.08
CA GLY A 116 -5.98 -9.04 -7.04
C GLY A 116 -6.19 -7.62 -7.58
N SER A 117 -7.05 -6.85 -6.93
CA SER A 117 -7.38 -5.46 -7.33
C SER A 117 -6.72 -4.41 -6.43
N GLY A 118 -5.56 -4.73 -5.85
CA GLY A 118 -4.74 -3.74 -5.15
C GLY A 118 -4.11 -2.70 -6.10
N PRO A 119 -3.25 -1.79 -5.58
CA PRO A 119 -2.63 -0.75 -6.39
C PRO A 119 -1.93 -1.26 -7.67
N ALA A 120 -1.19 -2.36 -7.55
CA ALA A 120 -0.50 -2.98 -8.68
C ALA A 120 -1.51 -3.53 -9.71
N GLY A 121 -2.51 -4.27 -9.25
CA GLY A 121 -3.54 -4.86 -10.12
C GLY A 121 -4.38 -3.81 -10.86
N ILE A 122 -4.80 -2.74 -10.18
CA ILE A 122 -5.51 -1.62 -10.81
C ILE A 122 -4.63 -0.95 -11.87
N THR A 123 -3.34 -0.74 -11.57
CA THR A 123 -2.40 -0.14 -12.51
C THR A 123 -2.25 -0.99 -13.77
N VAL A 124 -2.02 -2.30 -13.62
CA VAL A 124 -1.91 -3.23 -14.74
C VAL A 124 -3.21 -3.29 -15.52
N ALA A 125 -4.36 -3.40 -14.84
CA ALA A 125 -5.65 -3.50 -15.51
C ALA A 125 -5.96 -2.28 -16.39
N ILE A 126 -5.71 -1.07 -15.88
CA ILE A 126 -5.88 0.16 -16.63
C ILE A 126 -4.91 0.21 -17.81
N LYS A 127 -3.62 -0.05 -17.59
CA LYS A 127 -2.58 0.03 -18.63
C LYS A 127 -2.81 -0.97 -19.76
N MET A 128 -3.10 -2.23 -19.44
CA MET A 128 -3.37 -3.25 -20.45
C MET A 128 -4.68 -2.96 -21.20
N ALA A 129 -5.70 -2.43 -20.54
CA ALA A 129 -6.94 -2.01 -21.22
C ALA A 129 -6.72 -0.82 -22.17
N GLN A 130 -5.85 0.14 -21.80
CA GLN A 130 -5.44 1.24 -22.68
C GLN A 130 -4.68 0.76 -23.93
N LEU A 131 -4.03 -0.39 -23.86
CA LEU A 131 -3.40 -1.06 -25.01
C LEU A 131 -4.40 -1.89 -25.85
N GLY A 132 -5.69 -1.91 -25.47
CA GLY A 132 -6.72 -2.65 -26.21
C GLY A 132 -6.90 -4.11 -25.78
N CYS A 133 -6.26 -4.55 -24.69
CA CYS A 133 -6.43 -5.91 -24.19
C CYS A 133 -7.82 -6.08 -23.55
N ALA A 134 -8.41 -7.26 -23.73
CA ALA A 134 -9.58 -7.68 -22.98
C ALA A 134 -9.14 -8.11 -21.57
N VAL A 135 -9.33 -7.22 -20.59
CA VAL A 135 -8.87 -7.44 -19.21
C VAL A 135 -10.00 -7.93 -18.31
N THR A 136 -9.72 -8.97 -17.52
CA THR A 136 -10.58 -9.37 -16.39
C THR A 136 -9.81 -9.33 -15.07
N VAL A 137 -10.32 -8.58 -14.10
CA VAL A 137 -9.78 -8.50 -12.73
C VAL A 137 -10.55 -9.44 -11.82
N PHE A 138 -9.82 -10.32 -11.10
CA PHE A 138 -10.34 -11.24 -10.11
C PHE A 138 -9.98 -10.74 -8.72
N GLU A 139 -10.98 -10.39 -7.91
CA GLU A 139 -10.79 -9.88 -6.55
C GLU A 139 -11.40 -10.84 -5.54
N GLN A 140 -10.64 -11.22 -4.51
CA GLN A 140 -11.08 -12.16 -3.47
C GLN A 140 -12.21 -11.57 -2.60
N ARG A 141 -12.22 -10.26 -2.39
CA ARG A 141 -13.19 -9.57 -1.52
C ARG A 141 -14.34 -8.93 -2.34
N PRO A 142 -15.42 -8.44 -1.70
CA PRO A 142 -16.55 -7.84 -2.42
C PRO A 142 -16.20 -6.54 -3.15
N GLU A 143 -15.46 -5.66 -2.48
CA GLU A 143 -14.97 -4.40 -3.04
C GLU A 143 -13.54 -4.49 -3.57
N ILE A 144 -13.24 -3.67 -4.59
CA ILE A 144 -11.92 -3.54 -5.17
C ILE A 144 -10.99 -2.68 -4.29
N GLY A 145 -9.70 -2.62 -4.63
CA GLY A 145 -8.74 -1.67 -4.05
C GLY A 145 -7.75 -2.32 -3.10
N GLY A 146 -8.01 -3.54 -2.64
CA GLY A 146 -7.11 -4.26 -1.74
C GLY A 146 -6.79 -3.44 -0.49
N VAL A 147 -5.51 -3.20 -0.20
CA VAL A 147 -5.11 -2.42 0.99
C VAL A 147 -5.65 -0.99 0.98
N LEU A 148 -5.97 -0.42 -0.19
CA LEU A 148 -6.57 0.91 -0.30
C LEU A 148 -7.99 0.96 0.28
N GLU A 149 -8.70 -0.15 0.25
CA GLU A 149 -10.10 -0.28 0.69
C GLU A 149 -10.20 -0.90 2.09
N TYR A 150 -9.35 -1.88 2.38
CA TYR A 150 -9.46 -2.67 3.62
C TYR A 150 -8.30 -2.49 4.60
N GLY A 151 -7.22 -1.82 4.21
CA GLY A 151 -6.03 -1.68 5.06
C GLY A 151 -5.81 -0.25 5.53
N ILE A 152 -5.89 0.72 4.61
CA ILE A 152 -5.70 2.14 4.92
C ILE A 152 -7.00 2.69 5.48
N PRO A 153 -7.02 3.34 6.65
CA PRO A 153 -8.25 3.89 7.22
C PRO A 153 -8.87 5.03 6.39
N GLU A 154 -10.20 5.19 6.50
CA GLU A 154 -10.94 6.19 5.70
C GLU A 154 -10.53 7.64 5.99
N PHE A 155 -10.08 7.94 7.22
CA PHE A 155 -9.57 9.26 7.58
C PHE A 155 -8.24 9.62 6.87
N ARG A 156 -7.51 8.63 6.31
CA ARG A 156 -6.32 8.86 5.48
C ARG A 156 -6.65 8.79 3.99
N LEU A 157 -7.53 7.86 3.60
CA LEU A 157 -7.91 7.64 2.21
C LEU A 157 -9.43 7.42 2.08
N PRO A 158 -10.16 8.38 1.50
CA PRO A 158 -11.60 8.24 1.30
C PRO A 158 -11.95 7.06 0.40
N ARG A 159 -12.88 6.21 0.83
CA ARG A 159 -13.37 5.06 0.04
C ARG A 159 -13.96 5.47 -1.30
N ALA A 160 -14.62 6.63 -1.33
CA ALA A 160 -15.17 7.22 -2.55
C ALA A 160 -14.09 7.41 -3.64
N LEU A 161 -12.85 7.73 -3.28
CA LEU A 161 -11.75 7.86 -4.25
C LEU A 161 -11.36 6.50 -4.83
N VAL A 162 -11.29 5.45 -4.00
CA VAL A 162 -11.00 4.09 -4.47
C VAL A 162 -12.07 3.60 -5.44
N GLN A 163 -13.34 3.87 -5.15
CA GLN A 163 -14.45 3.50 -6.02
C GLN A 163 -14.46 4.21 -7.38
N LYS A 164 -13.84 5.40 -7.51
CA LYS A 164 -13.63 6.03 -8.83
C LYS A 164 -12.80 5.14 -9.76
N TYR A 165 -11.84 4.37 -9.25
CA TYR A 165 -11.05 3.45 -10.07
C TYR A 165 -11.86 2.28 -10.61
N ARG A 166 -12.91 1.85 -9.89
CA ARG A 166 -13.88 0.87 -10.42
C ARG A 166 -14.54 1.43 -11.66
N HIS A 167 -15.01 2.68 -11.59
CA HIS A 167 -15.61 3.36 -12.73
C HIS A 167 -14.64 3.50 -13.90
N VAL A 168 -13.40 3.96 -13.66
CA VAL A 168 -12.36 4.06 -14.70
C VAL A 168 -12.14 2.71 -15.40
N MET A 169 -11.92 1.64 -14.63
CA MET A 169 -11.71 0.30 -15.18
C MET A 169 -12.90 -0.16 -16.02
N CYS A 170 -14.13 -0.07 -15.49
CA CYS A 170 -15.32 -0.49 -16.22
C CYS A 170 -15.55 0.33 -17.50
N SER A 171 -15.31 1.64 -17.47
CA SER A 171 -15.43 2.50 -18.65
C SER A 171 -14.36 2.23 -19.71
N LEU A 172 -13.20 1.69 -19.32
CA LEU A 172 -12.18 1.16 -20.24
C LEU A 172 -12.52 -0.26 -20.77
N GLY A 173 -13.65 -0.85 -20.35
CA GLY A 173 -14.07 -2.19 -20.78
C GLY A 173 -13.52 -3.34 -19.92
N VAL A 174 -12.85 -3.03 -18.81
CA VAL A 174 -12.35 -4.05 -17.87
C VAL A 174 -13.53 -4.73 -17.17
N ARG A 175 -13.53 -6.06 -17.16
CA ARG A 175 -14.48 -6.86 -16.37
C ARG A 175 -13.93 -7.08 -14.97
N VAL A 176 -14.76 -6.86 -13.95
CA VAL A 176 -14.37 -7.13 -12.55
C VAL A 176 -15.20 -8.28 -12.01
N ARG A 177 -14.52 -9.31 -11.51
CA ARG A 177 -15.10 -10.47 -10.82
C ARG A 177 -14.76 -10.39 -9.33
N PRO A 178 -15.58 -9.69 -8.52
CA PRO A 178 -15.38 -9.65 -7.08
C PRO A 178 -15.69 -11.01 -6.44
N SER A 179 -15.38 -11.16 -5.16
CA SER A 179 -15.62 -12.38 -4.38
C SER A 179 -15.08 -13.68 -5.03
N THR A 180 -14.03 -13.56 -5.84
CA THR A 180 -13.44 -14.66 -6.61
C THR A 180 -11.99 -14.85 -6.21
N THR A 181 -11.71 -15.94 -5.49
CA THR A 181 -10.34 -16.32 -5.09
C THR A 181 -9.71 -17.23 -6.13
N ILE A 182 -8.58 -16.82 -6.72
CA ILE A 182 -7.72 -17.69 -7.52
C ILE A 182 -6.82 -18.54 -6.61
N GLY A 183 -6.61 -19.80 -6.98
CA GLY A 183 -6.08 -20.88 -6.14
C GLY A 183 -7.12 -21.51 -5.21
N GLY A 184 -8.40 -21.20 -5.41
CA GLY A 184 -9.54 -21.81 -4.73
C GLY A 184 -10.24 -22.84 -5.62
N ALA A 185 -11.39 -22.46 -6.17
CA ALA A 185 -12.09 -23.26 -7.17
C ALA A 185 -11.56 -23.05 -8.60
N LEU A 186 -10.88 -21.92 -8.84
CA LEU A 186 -10.21 -21.58 -10.10
C LEU A 186 -8.72 -21.41 -9.81
N HIS A 187 -7.86 -21.98 -10.63
CA HIS A 187 -6.41 -21.89 -10.55
C HIS A 187 -5.85 -21.05 -11.70
N ILE A 188 -4.55 -20.72 -11.64
CA ILE A 188 -3.88 -20.00 -12.74
C ILE A 188 -3.90 -20.86 -14.03
N ASP A 189 -3.72 -22.17 -13.90
CA ASP A 189 -3.78 -23.10 -15.02
C ASP A 189 -5.15 -23.10 -15.72
N ASP A 190 -6.23 -22.90 -14.97
CA ASP A 190 -7.58 -22.74 -15.56
C ASP A 190 -7.67 -21.48 -16.41
N LEU A 191 -7.09 -20.36 -15.94
CA LEU A 191 -7.08 -19.11 -16.69
C LEU A 191 -6.29 -19.27 -18.00
N LEU A 192 -5.10 -19.88 -17.93
CA LEU A 192 -4.30 -20.13 -19.13
C LEU A 192 -5.01 -21.07 -20.11
N ARG A 193 -5.59 -22.17 -19.61
CA ARG A 193 -6.40 -23.10 -20.41
C ARG A 193 -7.58 -22.41 -21.10
N ASP A 194 -8.25 -21.51 -20.39
CA ASP A 194 -9.48 -20.85 -20.87
C ASP A 194 -9.19 -19.66 -21.82
N GLY A 195 -7.93 -19.47 -22.23
CA GLY A 195 -7.55 -18.57 -23.32
C GLY A 195 -7.11 -17.18 -22.90
N TYR A 196 -6.71 -16.98 -21.64
CA TYR A 196 -5.96 -15.79 -21.24
C TYR A 196 -4.52 -15.91 -21.75
N ASP A 197 -4.08 -14.95 -22.56
CA ASP A 197 -2.72 -14.92 -23.12
C ASP A 197 -1.66 -14.59 -22.05
N ALA A 198 -2.05 -13.87 -21.00
CA ALA A 198 -1.18 -13.59 -19.85
C ALA A 198 -1.98 -13.43 -18.55
N VAL A 199 -1.35 -13.76 -17.43
CA VAL A 199 -1.89 -13.59 -16.07
C VAL A 199 -0.97 -12.68 -15.28
N PHE A 200 -1.53 -11.66 -14.62
CA PHE A 200 -0.81 -10.84 -13.66
C PHE A 200 -1.26 -11.18 -12.23
N VAL A 201 -0.31 -11.33 -11.31
CA VAL A 201 -0.53 -11.63 -9.89
C VAL A 201 -0.12 -10.43 -9.04
N GLY A 202 -1.12 -9.75 -8.47
CA GLY A 202 -0.97 -8.60 -7.59
C GLY A 202 -1.72 -8.80 -6.27
N THR A 203 -1.66 -10.00 -5.70
CA THR A 203 -2.46 -10.38 -4.52
C THR A 203 -2.01 -9.71 -3.23
N GLY A 204 -0.78 -9.18 -3.18
CA GLY A 204 -0.19 -8.57 -1.98
C GLY A 204 0.04 -9.55 -0.83
N THR A 205 0.20 -9.00 0.39
CA THR A 205 0.50 -9.75 1.62
C THR A 205 -0.65 -9.70 2.62
N TRP A 206 -1.53 -10.71 2.61
CA TRP A 206 -2.75 -10.75 3.44
C TRP A 206 -2.70 -11.76 4.59
N ARG A 207 -1.54 -12.34 4.90
CA ARG A 207 -1.38 -13.22 6.07
C ARG A 207 -0.59 -12.47 7.12
N ALA A 208 -1.20 -12.21 8.27
CA ALA A 208 -0.49 -11.60 9.40
C ALA A 208 0.66 -12.50 9.89
N ARG A 209 1.76 -11.89 10.30
CA ARG A 209 2.89 -12.62 10.88
C ARG A 209 2.63 -12.90 12.36
N LYS A 210 2.73 -14.16 12.75
CA LYS A 210 2.73 -14.58 14.16
C LYS A 210 4.05 -14.23 14.83
N LEU A 211 4.03 -13.96 16.14
CA LEU A 211 5.25 -13.75 16.92
C LEU A 211 5.84 -15.07 17.43
N GLY A 212 5.01 -16.11 17.54
CA GLY A 212 5.37 -17.40 18.11
C GLY A 212 5.35 -17.45 19.64
N ILE A 213 4.59 -16.56 20.29
CA ILE A 213 4.56 -16.44 21.76
C ILE A 213 3.31 -17.08 22.39
N PRO A 214 3.37 -17.51 23.66
CA PRO A 214 2.20 -17.95 24.40
C PRO A 214 1.12 -16.86 24.46
N GLY A 215 -0.15 -17.24 24.24
CA GLY A 215 -1.29 -16.34 24.36
C GLY A 215 -1.78 -15.69 23.06
N GLU A 216 -1.06 -15.83 21.94
CA GLU A 216 -1.47 -15.26 20.64
C GLU A 216 -2.84 -15.73 20.13
N SER A 217 -3.34 -16.87 20.61
CA SER A 217 -4.63 -17.44 20.20
C SER A 217 -5.80 -17.07 21.13
N ARG A 218 -5.60 -16.14 22.07
CA ARG A 218 -6.65 -15.71 22.99
C ARG A 218 -7.73 -14.90 22.26
N GLY A 219 -8.96 -14.93 22.78
CA GLY A 219 -10.13 -14.34 22.11
C GLY A 219 -10.10 -12.81 21.98
N ASN A 220 -9.31 -12.12 22.81
CA ASN A 220 -9.09 -10.68 22.77
C ASN A 220 -7.76 -10.29 22.10
N VAL A 221 -7.12 -11.22 21.38
CA VAL A 221 -5.91 -10.96 20.59
C VAL A 221 -6.27 -10.93 19.11
N LEU A 222 -5.92 -9.83 18.45
CA LEU A 222 -6.20 -9.58 17.05
C LEU A 222 -4.91 -9.39 16.27
N PHE A 223 -4.99 -9.58 14.96
CA PHE A 223 -3.94 -9.15 14.04
C PHE A 223 -4.34 -7.84 13.37
N GLY A 224 -3.38 -6.91 13.24
CA GLY A 224 -3.66 -5.54 12.80
C GLY A 224 -4.33 -5.47 11.44
N ILE A 225 -3.88 -6.24 10.46
CA ILE A 225 -4.50 -6.25 9.12
C ILE A 225 -5.92 -6.80 9.14
N ASP A 226 -6.21 -7.77 10.01
CA ASP A 226 -7.55 -8.37 10.12
C ASP A 226 -8.50 -7.43 10.85
N TYR A 227 -8.02 -6.71 11.87
CA TYR A 227 -8.76 -5.65 12.54
C TYR A 227 -9.11 -4.49 11.60
N LEU A 228 -8.16 -4.03 10.78
CA LEU A 228 -8.37 -2.90 9.87
C LEU A 228 -9.37 -3.18 8.75
N VAL A 229 -9.57 -4.46 8.38
CA VAL A 229 -10.55 -4.87 7.35
C VAL A 229 -11.97 -4.50 7.78
N ASP A 230 -12.31 -4.73 9.04
CA ASP A 230 -13.61 -4.35 9.60
C ASP A 230 -13.48 -4.04 11.09
N PRO A 231 -13.06 -2.82 11.45
CA PRO A 231 -12.93 -2.40 12.84
C PRO A 231 -14.26 -2.44 13.60
N THR A 232 -15.38 -2.33 12.90
CA THR A 232 -16.73 -2.29 13.49
C THR A 232 -17.21 -3.65 13.97
N SER A 233 -16.61 -4.73 13.45
CA SER A 233 -16.88 -6.11 13.89
C SER A 233 -16.29 -6.46 15.25
N VAL A 234 -15.46 -5.58 15.82
CA VAL A 234 -14.69 -5.84 17.05
C VAL A 234 -15.11 -4.90 18.17
N ALA A 235 -15.40 -5.47 19.34
CA ALA A 235 -15.51 -4.70 20.58
C ALA A 235 -14.10 -4.42 21.13
N ILE A 236 -13.50 -3.29 20.74
CA ILE A 236 -12.08 -2.99 21.01
C ILE A 236 -11.74 -2.76 22.50
N GLY A 237 -12.73 -2.47 23.35
CA GLY A 237 -12.52 -2.18 24.77
C GLY A 237 -12.06 -0.74 25.05
N GLN A 238 -11.57 -0.48 26.26
CA GLN A 238 -11.10 0.85 26.70
C GLN A 238 -9.57 0.96 26.67
N ASN A 239 -8.86 -0.13 26.97
CA ASN A 239 -7.40 -0.21 27.02
C ASN A 239 -6.88 -1.14 25.92
N VAL A 240 -6.11 -0.60 24.98
CA VAL A 240 -5.61 -1.33 23.80
C VAL A 240 -4.09 -1.30 23.76
N ALA A 241 -3.48 -2.48 23.67
CA ALA A 241 -2.04 -2.62 23.43
C ALA A 241 -1.79 -3.00 21.97
N VAL A 242 -1.08 -2.15 21.23
CA VAL A 242 -0.71 -2.40 19.84
C VAL A 242 0.75 -2.85 19.79
N ILE A 243 1.02 -4.05 19.27
CA ILE A 243 2.36 -4.64 19.22
C ILE A 243 2.95 -4.43 17.83
N GLY A 244 3.96 -3.57 17.72
CA GLY A 244 4.60 -3.22 16.46
C GLY A 244 4.77 -1.71 16.30
N ALA A 245 5.59 -1.30 15.34
CA ALA A 245 6.00 0.09 15.16
C ALA A 245 6.03 0.55 13.69
N GLY A 246 5.32 -0.16 12.81
CA GLY A 246 5.19 0.21 11.39
C GLY A 246 3.91 0.99 11.09
N ASN A 247 3.71 1.38 9.83
CA ASN A 247 2.52 2.15 9.42
C ASN A 247 1.20 1.47 9.81
N VAL A 248 1.13 0.13 9.73
CA VAL A 248 -0.04 -0.64 10.16
C VAL A 248 -0.31 -0.45 11.65
N ALA A 249 0.72 -0.37 12.50
CA ALA A 249 0.54 -0.14 13.94
C ALA A 249 -0.03 1.26 14.21
N MET A 250 0.42 2.27 13.47
CA MET A 250 -0.12 3.64 13.55
C MET A 250 -1.60 3.66 13.13
N ASP A 251 -1.92 3.04 11.99
CA ASP A 251 -3.30 2.93 11.50
C ASP A 251 -4.21 2.20 12.50
N VAL A 252 -3.74 1.09 13.09
CA VAL A 252 -4.45 0.35 14.14
C VAL A 252 -4.70 1.25 15.35
N ALA A 253 -3.68 1.93 15.86
CA ALA A 253 -3.78 2.77 17.05
C ALA A 253 -4.79 3.90 16.86
N ARG A 254 -4.67 4.63 15.75
CA ARG A 254 -5.55 5.75 15.39
C ARG A 254 -6.98 5.29 15.12
N THR A 255 -7.15 4.08 14.58
CA THR A 255 -8.48 3.46 14.37
C THR A 255 -9.10 3.01 15.68
N ALA A 256 -8.33 2.43 16.60
CA ALA A 256 -8.79 2.05 17.93
C ALA A 256 -9.31 3.25 18.74
N LEU A 257 -8.57 4.37 18.74
CA LEU A 257 -9.00 5.63 19.37
C LEU A 257 -10.33 6.11 18.79
N ARG A 258 -10.48 6.13 17.46
CA ARG A 258 -11.72 6.52 16.78
C ARG A 258 -12.87 5.54 16.98
N SER A 259 -12.56 4.30 17.34
CA SER A 259 -13.54 3.26 17.68
C SER A 259 -13.95 3.27 19.16
N GLY A 260 -13.47 4.26 19.93
CA GLY A 260 -13.91 4.51 21.31
C GLY A 260 -12.97 3.99 22.41
N ALA A 261 -11.77 3.50 22.06
CA ALA A 261 -10.74 3.20 23.04
C ALA A 261 -10.29 4.50 23.74
N ARG A 262 -10.08 4.45 25.06
CA ARG A 262 -9.64 5.61 25.87
C ARG A 262 -8.14 5.66 26.04
N LYS A 263 -7.50 4.50 26.15
CA LYS A 263 -6.05 4.37 26.30
C LYS A 263 -5.55 3.42 25.23
N VAL A 264 -4.70 3.93 24.36
CA VAL A 264 -4.04 3.14 23.32
C VAL A 264 -2.54 3.32 23.47
N THR A 265 -1.83 2.22 23.63
CA THR A 265 -0.36 2.23 23.75
C THR A 265 0.24 1.34 22.67
N VAL A 266 1.15 1.91 21.88
CA VAL A 266 1.93 1.23 20.85
C VAL A 266 3.27 0.80 21.44
N TYR A 267 3.58 -0.48 21.35
CA TYR A 267 4.79 -1.08 21.88
C TYR A 267 5.77 -1.45 20.77
N ALA A 268 6.96 -0.85 20.85
CA ALA A 268 8.07 -1.11 19.94
C ALA A 268 9.19 -1.87 20.66
N ARG A 269 9.68 -2.94 20.04
CA ARG A 269 10.84 -3.70 20.54
C ARG A 269 12.14 -2.89 20.50
N SER A 270 12.33 -2.11 19.44
CA SER A 270 13.52 -1.25 19.25
C SER A 270 13.23 0.17 19.71
N ARG A 271 14.28 0.99 19.86
CA ARG A 271 14.16 2.45 19.93
C ARG A 271 13.74 3.07 18.59
N HIS A 272 14.09 2.41 17.49
CA HIS A 272 13.72 2.86 16.16
C HIS A 272 12.27 2.46 15.81
N ILE A 273 11.51 3.43 15.27
CA ILE A 273 10.16 3.26 14.76
C ILE A 273 10.25 3.21 13.23
N SER A 274 9.62 2.21 12.60
CA SER A 274 9.69 2.02 11.14
C SER A 274 8.54 2.67 10.38
N ALA A 275 7.53 3.17 11.09
CA ALA A 275 6.46 3.98 10.51
C ALA A 275 6.99 5.31 9.97
N ILE A 276 6.21 5.93 9.10
CA ILE A 276 6.48 7.28 8.58
C ILE A 276 6.40 8.28 9.74
N ASP A 277 7.39 9.16 9.87
CA ASP A 277 7.47 10.14 10.96
C ASP A 277 6.19 10.98 11.10
N ASP A 278 5.65 11.46 9.97
CA ASP A 278 4.37 12.20 9.95
C ASP A 278 3.21 11.38 10.55
N GLU A 279 3.17 10.07 10.32
CA GLU A 279 2.13 9.18 10.87
C GLU A 279 2.35 8.88 12.36
N VAL A 280 3.61 8.87 12.82
CA VAL A 280 3.96 8.76 14.24
C VAL A 280 3.48 10.02 14.98
N GLU A 281 3.80 11.21 14.47
CA GLU A 281 3.38 12.48 15.06
C GLU A 281 1.86 12.58 15.14
N LEU A 282 1.15 12.23 14.06
CA LEU A 282 -0.32 12.20 14.06
C LEU A 282 -0.90 11.17 15.04
N THR A 283 -0.22 10.04 15.24
CA THR A 283 -0.65 9.01 16.20
C THR A 283 -0.53 9.49 17.64
N GLU A 284 0.57 10.17 17.98
CA GLU A 284 0.78 10.78 19.30
C GLU A 284 -0.20 11.94 19.53
N LEU A 285 -0.45 12.78 18.51
CA LEU A 285 -1.42 13.87 18.56
C LEU A 285 -2.87 13.39 18.74
N ASP A 286 -3.23 12.24 18.15
CA ASP A 286 -4.53 11.60 18.37
C ASP A 286 -4.69 11.07 19.81
N GLY A 287 -3.59 10.97 20.58
CA GLY A 287 -3.57 10.61 21.99
C GLY A 287 -3.05 9.21 22.30
N ALA A 288 -2.46 8.50 21.33
CA ALA A 288 -1.81 7.23 21.59
C ALA A 288 -0.41 7.44 22.21
N GLU A 289 -0.03 6.58 23.15
CA GLU A 289 1.31 6.55 23.72
C GLU A 289 2.20 5.60 22.94
N ILE A 290 3.47 5.94 22.73
CA ILE A 290 4.45 5.06 22.08
C ILE A 290 5.55 4.69 23.07
N VAL A 291 5.58 3.42 23.47
CA VAL A 291 6.56 2.85 24.40
C VAL A 291 7.59 2.05 23.62
N ARG A 292 8.86 2.42 23.76
CA ARG A 292 10.01 1.79 23.08
C ARG A 292 10.73 0.83 24.01
N GLY A 293 11.48 -0.10 23.43
CA GLY A 293 12.28 -1.07 24.20
C GLY A 293 11.46 -2.10 24.96
N LYS A 294 10.25 -2.42 24.49
CA LYS A 294 9.40 -3.46 25.10
C LYS A 294 9.28 -4.64 24.15
N ALA A 295 9.91 -5.75 24.51
CA ALA A 295 9.79 -7.01 23.77
C ALA A 295 8.69 -7.84 24.40
N ILE A 296 7.62 -8.11 23.64
CA ILE A 296 6.54 -8.96 24.15
C ILE A 296 7.02 -10.42 24.23
N CYS A 297 6.75 -11.08 25.35
CA CYS A 297 7.13 -12.48 25.58
C CYS A 297 5.92 -13.40 25.78
N ALA A 298 4.79 -12.88 26.26
CA ALA A 298 3.53 -13.63 26.39
C ALA A 298 2.31 -12.69 26.41
N ILE A 299 1.11 -13.27 26.28
CA ILE A 299 -0.17 -12.61 26.52
C ILE A 299 -0.99 -13.50 27.48
N ASP A 300 -1.43 -12.95 28.61
CA ASP A 300 -2.28 -13.67 29.58
C ASP A 300 -3.71 -13.09 29.65
N ASP A 301 -4.47 -13.44 30.69
CA ASP A 301 -5.86 -12.97 30.87
C ASP A 301 -5.97 -11.47 31.23
N ASN A 302 -4.89 -10.85 31.70
CA ASN A 302 -4.88 -9.43 32.07
C ASN A 302 -4.19 -8.55 31.02
N GLY A 303 -3.38 -9.11 30.12
CA GLY A 303 -2.81 -8.37 28.99
C GLY A 303 -1.46 -8.90 28.50
N PRO A 304 -0.71 -8.08 27.74
CA PRO A 304 0.63 -8.43 27.28
C PRO A 304 1.66 -8.35 28.41
N VAL A 305 2.59 -9.31 28.39
CA VAL A 305 3.75 -9.37 29.27
C VAL A 305 5.00 -9.07 28.44
N PHE A 306 5.82 -8.15 28.95
CA PHE A 306 7.00 -7.65 28.26
C PHE A 306 8.29 -7.89 29.05
N GLU A 307 9.36 -8.05 28.30
CA GLU A 307 10.73 -7.84 28.75
C GLU A 307 11.18 -6.43 28.34
N THR A 308 11.81 -5.70 29.26
CA THR A 308 12.41 -4.39 28.94
C THR A 308 13.79 -4.58 28.35
N ALA A 309 13.99 -4.09 27.13
CA ALA A 309 15.26 -4.20 26.41
C ALA A 309 16.33 -3.27 27.01
N ILE A 310 17.52 -3.82 27.23
CA ILE A 310 18.73 -3.08 27.59
C ILE A 310 19.48 -2.78 26.30
N PHE A 311 19.82 -1.49 26.09
CA PHE A 311 20.46 -1.01 24.88
C PHE A 311 21.93 -0.64 25.13
N ASP A 312 22.79 -0.88 24.13
CA ASP A 312 24.14 -0.30 24.09
C ASP A 312 24.14 1.15 23.55
N GLU A 313 25.32 1.77 23.44
CA GLU A 313 25.49 3.11 22.86
C GLU A 313 25.07 3.21 21.39
N GLY A 314 24.97 2.08 20.69
CA GLY A 314 24.55 1.98 19.29
C GLY A 314 23.07 1.64 19.11
N ASP A 315 22.26 1.71 20.18
CA ASP A 315 20.84 1.33 20.20
C ASP A 315 20.56 -0.14 19.82
N ASN A 316 21.55 -1.02 19.96
CA ASN A 316 21.36 -2.45 19.80
C ASN A 316 20.89 -3.07 21.12
N VAL A 317 19.98 -4.03 21.03
CA VAL A 317 19.52 -4.80 22.21
C VAL A 317 20.65 -5.75 22.63
N VAL A 318 21.20 -5.53 23.82
CA VAL A 318 22.28 -6.35 24.41
C VAL A 318 21.80 -7.29 25.51
N GLY A 319 20.57 -7.13 25.96
CA GLY A 319 19.94 -7.99 26.96
C GLY A 319 18.54 -7.49 27.31
N TYR A 320 17.96 -8.13 28.32
CA TYR A 320 16.66 -7.77 28.87
C TYR A 320 16.74 -7.69 30.39
N GLU A 321 15.95 -6.81 30.99
CA GLU A 321 15.78 -6.75 32.44
C GLU A 321 15.12 -8.04 32.95
N GLU A 322 15.47 -8.48 34.16
CA GLU A 322 14.90 -9.69 34.77
C GLU A 322 13.42 -9.51 35.18
N GLU A 323 13.02 -8.28 35.48
CA GLU A 323 11.65 -7.95 35.86
C GLU A 323 10.75 -7.90 34.62
N LEU A 324 9.71 -8.72 34.62
CA LEU A 324 8.68 -8.72 33.58
C LEU A 324 7.67 -7.61 33.84
N ASP A 325 7.39 -6.84 32.79
CA ASP A 325 6.40 -5.76 32.82
C ASP A 325 5.06 -6.29 32.30
N HIS A 326 4.08 -6.35 33.18
CA HIS A 326 2.73 -6.79 32.84
C HIS A 326 1.81 -5.57 32.70
N VAL A 327 1.31 -5.35 31.49
CA VAL A 327 0.44 -4.21 31.19
C VAL A 327 -1.01 -4.66 31.07
N PRO A 328 -1.94 -4.08 31.85
CA PRO A 328 -3.37 -4.34 31.68
C PRO A 328 -3.89 -3.86 30.31
N ALA A 329 -4.55 -4.74 29.56
CA ALA A 329 -5.19 -4.40 28.29
C ALA A 329 -6.45 -5.25 28.04
N ASP A 330 -7.53 -4.60 27.58
CA ASP A 330 -8.76 -5.29 27.20
C ASP A 330 -8.55 -6.05 25.88
N THR A 331 -7.79 -5.44 24.96
CA THR A 331 -7.48 -6.00 23.64
C THR A 331 -5.99 -5.82 23.32
N VAL A 332 -5.38 -6.86 22.72
CA VAL A 332 -4.02 -6.80 22.16
C VAL A 332 -4.11 -6.93 20.64
N VAL A 333 -3.51 -5.99 19.91
CA VAL A 333 -3.48 -6.02 18.45
C VAL A 333 -2.05 -6.19 17.94
N ILE A 334 -1.75 -7.32 17.33
CA ILE A 334 -0.43 -7.66 16.79
C ILE A 334 -0.30 -7.09 15.37
N ALA A 335 0.54 -6.08 15.21
CA ALA A 335 0.84 -5.39 13.95
C ALA A 335 2.31 -5.61 13.52
N ALA A 336 2.78 -6.86 13.61
CA ALA A 336 4.18 -7.24 13.38
C ALA A 336 4.47 -7.71 11.95
N SER A 337 3.99 -6.97 10.94
CA SER A 337 4.12 -7.25 9.51
C SER A 337 3.17 -8.33 8.96
N GLN A 338 3.27 -8.54 7.65
CA GLN A 338 2.43 -9.41 6.83
C GLN A 338 3.29 -10.17 5.82
N VAL A 339 2.82 -11.34 5.40
CA VAL A 339 3.46 -12.18 4.39
C VAL A 339 2.43 -12.61 3.33
N PRO A 340 2.87 -13.06 2.15
CA PRO A 340 1.97 -13.62 1.15
C PRO A 340 1.24 -14.86 1.66
N LYS A 341 0.07 -15.12 1.07
CA LYS A 341 -0.60 -16.42 1.19
C LYS A 341 0.05 -17.40 0.21
N ASP A 342 0.17 -18.65 0.62
CA ASP A 342 0.78 -19.75 -0.14
C ASP A 342 -0.16 -20.40 -1.17
N LYS A 343 -1.45 -20.06 -1.12
CA LYS A 343 -2.50 -20.68 -1.95
C LYS A 343 -2.14 -20.78 -3.44
N LEU A 344 -1.67 -19.69 -4.06
CA LEU A 344 -1.33 -19.71 -5.49
C LEU A 344 -0.16 -20.65 -5.81
N VAL A 345 0.84 -20.71 -4.92
CA VAL A 345 2.03 -21.57 -5.04
C VAL A 345 1.64 -23.03 -4.89
N LEU A 346 0.74 -23.34 -3.95
CA LEU A 346 0.25 -24.71 -3.73
C LEU A 346 -0.63 -25.24 -4.87
N THR A 347 -1.24 -24.36 -5.66
CA THR A 347 -2.19 -24.74 -6.73
C THR A 347 -1.68 -24.49 -8.15
N THR A 348 -0.46 -23.98 -8.31
CA THR A 348 0.11 -23.66 -9.64
C THR A 348 1.45 -24.35 -9.77
N GLY A 349 1.53 -25.33 -10.68
CA GLY A 349 2.76 -26.09 -10.89
C GLY A 349 3.91 -25.19 -11.37
N GLY A 350 5.08 -25.29 -10.74
CA GLY A 350 6.28 -24.56 -11.13
C GLY A 350 6.32 -23.09 -10.70
N LEU A 351 5.32 -22.60 -9.96
CA LEU A 351 5.36 -21.26 -9.37
C LEU A 351 6.24 -21.27 -8.11
N GLU A 352 7.37 -20.57 -8.14
CA GLU A 352 8.36 -20.58 -7.06
C GLU A 352 8.32 -19.30 -6.20
N THR A 353 8.78 -19.45 -4.96
CA THR A 353 8.96 -18.34 -4.03
C THR A 353 10.35 -18.31 -3.42
N ASP A 354 10.76 -17.15 -2.94
CA ASP A 354 11.93 -17.02 -2.08
C ASP A 354 11.69 -17.62 -0.67
N HIS A 355 12.71 -17.56 0.18
CA HIS A 355 12.67 -18.01 1.58
C HIS A 355 11.65 -17.26 2.46
N ARG A 356 11.14 -16.10 2.01
CA ARG A 356 10.10 -15.31 2.69
C ARG A 356 8.70 -15.65 2.17
N GLY A 357 8.58 -16.50 1.15
CA GLY A 357 7.32 -16.83 0.48
C GLY A 357 6.85 -15.77 -0.53
N LEU A 358 7.73 -14.86 -0.95
CA LEU A 358 7.45 -13.90 -2.03
C LEU A 358 7.64 -14.57 -3.38
N LEU A 359 6.82 -14.20 -4.38
CA LEU A 359 6.96 -14.76 -5.73
C LEU A 359 8.30 -14.34 -6.36
N SER A 360 9.03 -15.31 -6.89
CA SER A 360 10.24 -15.09 -7.66
C SER A 360 9.88 -14.57 -9.05
N VAL A 361 10.49 -13.46 -9.47
CA VAL A 361 10.29 -12.86 -10.79
C VAL A 361 11.61 -12.42 -11.42
N ASP A 362 11.63 -12.32 -12.75
CA ASP A 362 12.72 -11.68 -13.50
C ASP A 362 12.63 -10.13 -13.46
N GLU A 363 13.55 -9.47 -14.16
CA GLU A 363 13.64 -8.00 -14.23
C GLU A 363 12.39 -7.33 -14.82
N CYS A 364 11.62 -8.08 -15.62
CA CYS A 364 10.39 -7.64 -16.29
C CYS A 364 9.13 -8.09 -15.52
N GLY A 365 9.29 -8.69 -14.34
CA GLY A 365 8.19 -9.16 -13.51
C GLY A 365 7.57 -10.49 -13.93
N MET A 366 8.18 -11.24 -14.88
CA MET A 366 7.70 -12.58 -15.23
C MET A 366 8.10 -13.57 -14.13
N THR A 367 7.17 -14.39 -13.68
CA THR A 367 7.42 -15.44 -12.67
C THR A 367 8.13 -16.64 -13.30
N THR A 368 8.41 -17.66 -12.48
CA THR A 368 8.93 -18.96 -12.96
C THR A 368 7.96 -19.72 -13.88
N VAL A 369 6.69 -19.29 -13.96
CA VAL A 369 5.70 -19.82 -14.91
C VAL A 369 5.58 -18.86 -16.11
N PRO A 370 5.92 -19.30 -17.34
CA PRO A 370 5.81 -18.46 -18.54
C PRO A 370 4.40 -17.91 -18.75
N GLY A 371 4.30 -16.63 -19.08
CA GLY A 371 3.02 -15.93 -19.26
C GLY A 371 2.33 -15.50 -17.97
N VAL A 372 2.92 -15.83 -16.80
CA VAL A 372 2.47 -15.36 -15.49
C VAL A 372 3.45 -14.32 -14.98
N PHE A 373 2.95 -13.11 -14.70
CA PHE A 373 3.70 -11.96 -14.22
C PHE A 373 3.24 -11.61 -12.80
N ALA A 374 4.09 -10.96 -12.01
CA ALA A 374 3.74 -10.50 -10.67
C ALA A 374 4.44 -9.20 -10.31
N ALA A 375 3.77 -8.37 -9.52
CA ALA A 375 4.37 -7.16 -8.92
C ALA A 375 3.61 -6.71 -7.66
N GLY A 376 4.19 -5.74 -6.95
CA GLY A 376 3.66 -5.23 -5.70
C GLY A 376 4.12 -6.06 -4.49
N ASP A 377 3.33 -6.03 -3.41
CA ASP A 377 3.78 -6.60 -2.13
C ASP A 377 3.98 -8.12 -2.18
N VAL A 378 3.35 -8.82 -3.13
CA VAL A 378 3.53 -10.28 -3.32
C VAL A 378 4.96 -10.63 -3.80
N VAL A 379 5.67 -9.67 -4.39
CA VAL A 379 7.06 -9.81 -4.86
C VAL A 379 8.04 -9.16 -3.90
N ASN A 380 7.75 -7.95 -3.40
CA ASN A 380 8.71 -7.16 -2.62
C ASN A 380 8.52 -7.26 -1.10
N GLY A 381 7.37 -7.78 -0.65
CA GLY A 381 6.85 -7.57 0.70
C GLY A 381 6.12 -6.22 0.82
N PRO A 382 5.49 -5.94 1.97
CA PRO A 382 4.68 -4.75 2.16
C PRO A 382 5.54 -3.49 2.11
N LEU A 383 5.39 -2.72 1.03
CA LEU A 383 6.01 -1.40 0.85
C LEU A 383 4.92 -0.31 0.80
N THR A 384 5.15 0.75 0.01
CA THR A 384 4.15 1.81 -0.19
C THR A 384 3.46 1.65 -1.55
N VAL A 385 2.28 2.27 -1.66
CA VAL A 385 1.45 2.24 -2.89
C VAL A 385 2.24 2.65 -4.13
N VAL A 386 3.09 3.67 -4.04
CA VAL A 386 3.90 4.13 -5.18
C VAL A 386 4.96 3.10 -5.61
N HIS A 387 5.49 2.27 -4.70
CA HIS A 387 6.38 1.17 -5.07
C HIS A 387 5.63 0.03 -5.77
N ALA A 388 4.40 -0.25 -5.35
CA ALA A 388 3.55 -1.22 -6.03
C ALA A 388 3.23 -0.78 -7.47
N VAL A 389 2.98 0.52 -7.69
CA VAL A 389 2.84 1.09 -9.04
C VAL A 389 4.14 0.99 -9.84
N ALA A 390 5.29 1.30 -9.23
CA ALA A 390 6.59 1.20 -9.90
C ALA A 390 6.86 -0.21 -10.43
N GLY A 391 6.64 -1.24 -9.60
CA GLY A 391 6.75 -2.63 -10.03
C GLY A 391 5.70 -3.01 -11.09
N ALA A 392 4.47 -2.52 -10.96
CA ALA A 392 3.43 -2.77 -11.96
C ALA A 392 3.76 -2.19 -13.34
N LYS A 393 4.45 -1.05 -13.42
CA LYS A 393 4.89 -0.47 -14.69
C LYS A 393 5.90 -1.39 -15.41
N LEU A 394 6.86 -1.93 -14.67
CA LEU A 394 7.83 -2.91 -15.21
C LEU A 394 7.12 -4.19 -15.68
N ALA A 395 6.16 -4.68 -14.89
CA ALA A 395 5.35 -5.83 -15.28
C ALA A 395 4.53 -5.56 -16.55
N VAL A 396 3.96 -4.36 -16.72
CA VAL A 396 3.26 -3.96 -17.96
C VAL A 396 4.21 -3.99 -19.16
N GLU A 397 5.44 -3.49 -19.02
CA GLU A 397 6.45 -3.56 -20.10
C GLU A 397 6.78 -5.02 -20.46
N GLY A 398 7.00 -5.87 -19.45
CA GLY A 398 7.22 -7.31 -19.64
C GLY A 398 6.05 -8.01 -20.34
N MET A 399 4.82 -7.75 -19.88
CA MET A 399 3.59 -8.32 -20.47
C MET A 399 3.39 -7.84 -21.91
N THR A 400 3.63 -6.57 -22.20
CA THR A 400 3.51 -5.99 -23.54
C THR A 400 4.49 -6.67 -24.50
N SER A 401 5.75 -6.82 -24.07
CA SER A 401 6.78 -7.52 -24.84
C SER A 401 6.43 -9.00 -25.08
N TYR A 402 5.98 -9.70 -24.05
CA TYR A 402 5.57 -11.11 -24.13
C TYR A 402 4.39 -11.33 -25.08
N LEU A 403 3.43 -10.40 -25.09
CA LEU A 403 2.24 -10.46 -25.95
C LEU A 403 2.48 -9.96 -27.38
N GLY A 404 3.61 -9.30 -27.65
CA GLY A 404 3.94 -8.71 -28.95
C GLY A 404 3.10 -7.47 -29.28
N LEU A 405 2.85 -6.62 -28.29
CA LEU A 405 2.04 -5.40 -28.38
C LEU A 405 2.86 -4.13 -28.61
#